data_AF-A0A7W3T229-F1
#
_entry.id   AF-A0A7W3T229-F1
#
_cell.length_a   1.000
_cell.length_b   1.000
_cell.length_c   1.000
_cell.angle_alpha   90.00
_cell.angle_beta   90.00
_cell.angle_gamma   90.00
#
_symmetry.space_group_name_H-M   'P 1'
#
loop_
_entity.id
_entity.type
_entity.pdbx_description
1 polymer ?
#
loop_
_entity_poly.entity_id
_entity_poly.type
_entity_poly.pdbx_seq_one_letter_code
_entity_poly.pdbx_strand_id
1 'polypeptide(L)'
;MADQPHGSFGVALAHYAETYGMLLHVGEILPVPCRLPELPDLAGPSALDQADHAVQRLAELANDLPLSRMVRTYLRAMCCHLQAASDLLFMVDQDMGVGQYVELRVHAITLNTVLAQGAAHFIDSELCEEEHEEECWQRPAPPEEE
;
A
#
# COMPACT_ATOMS: atom_id res chain seq x y z
N MET A 1 18.46 24.21 -25.73
CA MET A 1 17.29 24.25 -24.84
C MET A 1 17.16 22.85 -24.27
N ALA A 2 17.44 22.71 -22.97
CA ALA A 2 17.38 21.42 -22.28
C ALA A 2 15.91 21.19 -21.89
N ASP A 3 15.27 20.26 -22.59
CA ASP A 3 13.92 19.77 -22.27
C ASP A 3 14.16 18.56 -21.35
N GLN A 4 14.07 18.75 -20.03
CA GLN A 4 14.30 17.69 -19.04
C GLN A 4 13.01 16.88 -18.78
N PRO A 5 13.14 15.57 -18.49
CA PRO A 5 12.05 14.60 -18.44
C PRO A 5 11.27 14.69 -17.12
N HIS A 6 10.44 15.71 -16.95
CA HIS A 6 9.58 15.84 -15.75
C HIS A 6 8.34 14.94 -15.77
N GLY A 7 8.08 14.23 -16.88
CA GLY A 7 6.97 13.28 -16.95
C GLY A 7 7.17 12.02 -16.11
N SER A 8 8.41 11.54 -15.97
CA SER A 8 8.70 10.25 -15.32
C SER A 8 8.58 10.32 -13.80
N PHE A 9 9.03 11.41 -13.17
CA PHE A 9 8.85 11.63 -11.73
C PHE A 9 7.37 11.79 -11.34
N GLY A 10 6.60 12.56 -12.12
CA GLY A 10 5.16 12.70 -11.88
C GLY A 10 4.41 11.37 -11.94
N VAL A 11 4.80 10.47 -12.86
CA VAL A 11 4.26 9.10 -12.93
C VAL A 11 4.65 8.28 -11.70
N ALA A 12 5.90 8.36 -11.25
CA ALA A 12 6.36 7.66 -10.05
C ALA A 12 5.59 8.11 -8.80
N LEU A 13 5.37 9.42 -8.66
CA LEU A 13 4.63 10.02 -7.56
C LEU A 13 3.16 9.60 -7.57
N ALA A 14 2.52 9.58 -8.75
CA ALA A 14 1.14 9.14 -8.91
C ALA A 14 0.96 7.66 -8.51
N HIS A 15 1.89 6.80 -8.93
CA HIS A 15 1.91 5.39 -8.54
C HIS A 15 2.04 5.22 -7.02
N TYR A 16 3.00 5.92 -6.40
CA TYR A 16 3.15 5.89 -4.94
C TYR A 16 1.86 6.33 -4.21
N ALA A 17 1.25 7.43 -4.64
CA ALA A 17 0.02 7.97 -4.05
C ALA A 17 -1.14 6.96 -4.16
N GLU A 18 -1.31 6.35 -5.33
CA GLU A 18 -2.34 5.33 -5.58
C GLU A 18 -2.18 4.13 -4.63
N THR A 19 -0.97 3.58 -4.50
CA THR A 19 -0.72 2.45 -3.61
C THR A 19 -0.87 2.80 -2.14
N TYR A 20 -0.46 4.00 -1.72
CA TYR A 20 -0.71 4.43 -0.36
C TYR A 20 -2.22 4.58 -0.08
N GLY A 21 -3.00 5.03 -1.07
CA GLY A 21 -4.46 5.01 -1.04
C GLY A 21 -5.03 3.60 -0.83
N MET A 22 -4.47 2.60 -1.50
CA MET A 22 -4.86 1.20 -1.26
C MET A 22 -4.45 0.73 0.13
N LEU A 23 -3.29 1.16 0.65
CA LEU A 23 -2.85 0.83 2.00
C LEU A 23 -3.79 1.42 3.07
N LEU A 24 -4.28 2.65 2.84
CA LEU A 24 -5.31 3.26 3.69
C LEU A 24 -6.56 2.39 3.73
N HIS A 25 -7.04 1.96 2.56
CA HIS A 25 -8.20 1.08 2.45
C HIS A 25 -7.97 -0.26 3.16
N VAL A 26 -6.83 -0.92 2.92
CA VAL A 26 -6.44 -2.14 3.63
C VAL A 26 -6.44 -1.91 5.14
N GLY A 27 -5.88 -0.78 5.60
CA GLY A 27 -5.89 -0.40 7.01
C GLY A 27 -7.29 -0.32 7.62
N GLU A 28 -8.30 0.10 6.86
CA GLU A 28 -9.69 0.21 7.31
C GLU A 28 -10.43 -1.13 7.38
N ILE A 29 -10.09 -2.09 6.52
CA ILE A 29 -10.74 -3.41 6.45
C ILE A 29 -10.05 -4.49 7.30
N LEU A 30 -8.94 -4.16 7.96
CA LEU A 30 -8.31 -5.09 8.90
C LEU A 30 -9.23 -5.39 10.10
N PRO A 31 -9.12 -6.58 10.74
CA PRO A 31 -9.95 -6.96 11.89
C PRO A 31 -9.91 -5.97 13.05
N VAL A 32 -8.78 -5.26 13.20
CA VAL A 32 -8.70 -4.05 14.01
C VAL A 32 -8.32 -2.91 13.06
N PRO A 33 -9.26 -1.98 12.79
CA PRO A 33 -9.00 -0.89 11.87
C PRO A 33 -7.79 -0.05 12.30
N CYS A 34 -6.85 0.14 11.39
CA CYS A 34 -5.69 1.01 11.57
C CYS A 34 -5.83 2.22 10.64
N ARG A 35 -6.18 3.37 11.22
CA ARG A 35 -6.20 4.63 10.47
C ARG A 35 -4.79 5.13 10.23
N LEU A 36 -4.35 5.09 8.98
CA LEU A 36 -3.16 5.80 8.53
C LEU A 36 -3.53 7.27 8.26
N PRO A 37 -2.59 8.22 8.41
CA PRO A 37 -2.82 9.59 7.98
C PRO A 37 -3.13 9.60 6.49
N GLU A 38 -4.10 10.40 6.06
CA GLU A 38 -4.24 10.73 4.65
C GLU A 38 -2.94 11.37 4.18
N LEU A 39 -2.46 11.00 2.99
CA LEU A 39 -1.33 11.68 2.37
C LEU A 39 -1.75 13.13 2.11
N PRO A 40 -1.17 14.13 2.81
CA PRO A 40 -1.35 15.51 2.40
C PRO A 40 -0.66 15.70 1.04
N ASP A 41 -1.09 16.72 0.31
CA ASP A 41 -0.57 17.10 -1.01
C ASP A 41 0.95 16.88 -1.07
N LEU A 42 1.39 15.96 -1.95
CA LEU A 42 2.72 15.31 -2.00
C LEU A 42 3.90 16.26 -2.34
N ALA A 43 3.73 17.55 -2.09
CA ALA A 43 4.68 18.60 -2.45
C ALA A 43 5.83 18.80 -1.44
N GLY A 44 5.99 17.93 -0.43
CA GLY A 44 7.03 18.15 0.58
C GLY A 44 7.59 16.91 1.28
N PRO A 45 8.85 16.96 1.73
CA PRO A 45 9.54 15.87 2.41
C PRO A 45 8.82 15.43 3.69
N SER A 46 8.14 16.34 4.38
CA SER A 46 7.35 16.02 5.58
C SER A 46 6.15 15.11 5.31
N ALA A 47 5.64 15.05 4.07
CA ALA A 47 4.54 14.15 3.71
C ALA A 47 5.03 12.71 3.52
N LEU A 48 6.19 12.54 2.88
CA LEU A 48 6.85 11.24 2.72
C LEU A 48 7.29 10.67 4.08
N ASP A 49 7.87 11.49 4.96
CA ASP A 49 8.25 11.04 6.31
C ASP A 49 7.04 10.54 7.13
N GLN A 50 5.89 11.21 7.00
CA GLN A 50 4.65 10.80 7.67
C GLN A 50 4.07 9.52 7.07
N ALA A 51 4.14 9.38 5.74
CA ALA A 51 3.71 8.19 5.04
C ALA A 51 4.56 6.98 5.45
N ASP A 52 5.88 7.13 5.52
CA ASP A 52 6.79 6.06 5.94
C ASP A 52 6.57 5.63 7.38
N HIS A 53 6.41 6.58 8.29
CA HIS A 53 6.08 6.26 9.68
C HIS A 53 4.75 5.50 9.78
N ALA A 54 3.76 5.84 8.95
CA ALA A 54 2.49 5.13 8.90
C ALA A 54 2.64 3.70 8.37
N VAL A 55 3.39 3.51 7.28
CA VAL A 55 3.70 2.20 6.69
C VAL A 55 4.41 1.31 7.72
N GLN A 56 5.41 1.86 8.42
CA GLN A 56 6.15 1.12 9.44
C GLN A 56 5.25 0.69 10.60
N ARG A 57 4.37 1.58 11.09
CA ARG A 57 3.40 1.22 12.13
C ARG A 57 2.45 0.11 11.69
N LEU A 58 1.97 0.13 10.46
CA LEU A 58 1.10 -0.95 9.96
C LEU A 58 1.85 -2.29 9.89
N ALA A 59 3.11 -2.27 9.44
CA ALA A 59 3.95 -3.47 9.39
C ALA A 59 4.22 -4.08 10.78
N GLU A 60 4.36 -3.23 11.80
CA GLU A 60 4.49 -3.65 13.20
C GLU A 60 3.18 -4.24 13.73
N LEU A 61 2.06 -3.54 13.51
CA LEU A 61 0.73 -3.97 13.97
C LEU A 61 0.29 -5.29 13.33
N ALA A 62 0.68 -5.56 12.08
CA ALA A 62 0.39 -6.82 11.38
C ALA A 62 0.79 -8.08 12.18
N ASN A 63 1.71 -7.95 13.14
CA ASN A 63 2.17 -9.05 13.99
C ASN A 63 1.16 -9.43 15.07
N ASP A 64 0.43 -8.44 15.56
CA ASP A 64 -0.46 -8.52 16.71
C ASP A 64 -1.92 -8.70 16.27
N LEU A 65 -2.21 -8.49 14.98
CA LEU A 65 -3.53 -8.74 14.41
C LEU A 65 -3.80 -10.25 14.23
N PRO A 66 -5.06 -10.69 14.44
CA PRO A 66 -5.48 -12.08 14.23
C PRO A 66 -5.63 -12.40 12.73
N LEU A 67 -4.62 -12.13 11.92
CA LEU A 67 -4.62 -12.35 10.48
C LEU A 67 -4.15 -13.76 10.13
N SER A 68 -4.71 -14.32 9.05
CA SER A 68 -4.17 -15.50 8.40
C SER A 68 -2.68 -15.29 8.05
N ARG A 69 -1.91 -16.39 8.00
CA ARG A 69 -0.48 -16.32 7.66
C ARG A 69 -0.25 -15.67 6.29
N MET A 70 -1.18 -15.89 5.36
CA MET A 70 -1.08 -15.38 4.00
C MET A 70 -1.30 -13.86 3.98
N VAL A 71 -2.41 -13.38 4.55
CA VAL A 71 -2.73 -11.94 4.65
C VAL A 71 -1.61 -11.17 5.36
N ARG A 72 -1.07 -11.72 6.45
CA ARG A 72 0.07 -11.13 7.16
C ARG A 72 1.33 -11.01 6.30
N THR A 73 1.59 -12.02 5.46
CA THR A 73 2.76 -12.02 4.57
C THR A 73 2.61 -10.96 3.48
N TYR A 74 1.43 -10.88 2.85
CA TYR A 74 1.16 -9.87 1.84
C TYR A 74 1.13 -8.45 2.41
N LEU A 75 0.56 -8.25 3.60
CA LEU A 75 0.54 -6.95 4.27
C LEU A 75 1.96 -6.43 4.54
N ARG A 76 2.84 -7.30 5.04
CA ARG A 76 4.26 -6.97 5.24
C ARG A 76 4.98 -6.71 3.91
N ALA A 77 4.74 -7.53 2.88
CA ALA A 77 5.35 -7.35 1.57
C ALA A 77 4.95 -5.99 0.97
N MET A 78 3.66 -5.64 1.05
CA MET A 78 3.13 -4.35 0.62
C MET A 78 3.84 -3.18 1.35
N CYS A 79 3.96 -3.26 2.68
CA CYS A 79 4.67 -2.25 3.46
C CYS A 79 6.15 -2.12 3.04
N CYS A 80 6.85 -3.25 2.86
CA CYS A 80 8.26 -3.25 2.42
C CYS A 80 8.42 -2.60 1.03
N HIS A 81 7.54 -2.92 0.08
CA HIS A 81 7.60 -2.35 -1.26
C HIS A 81 7.30 -0.85 -1.27
N LEU A 82 6.33 -0.41 -0.46
CA LEU A 82 5.99 1.01 -0.37
C LEU A 82 7.10 1.82 0.31
N GLN A 83 7.75 1.27 1.34
CA GLN A 83 8.93 1.88 1.97
C GLN A 83 10.08 2.01 0.97
N ALA A 84 10.37 0.94 0.21
CA ALA A 84 11.41 0.99 -0.83
C ALA A 84 11.07 2.02 -1.93
N ALA A 85 9.80 2.20 -2.27
CA ALA A 85 9.36 3.23 -3.21
C ALA A 85 9.55 4.65 -2.65
N SER A 86 9.30 4.87 -1.35
CA SER A 86 9.58 6.15 -0.68
C SER A 86 11.06 6.50 -0.69
N ASP A 87 11.94 5.55 -0.33
CA ASP A 87 13.39 5.74 -0.35
C ASP A 87 13.88 6.13 -1.77
N LEU A 88 13.32 5.48 -2.79
CA LEU A 88 13.63 5.79 -4.19
C LEU A 88 13.12 7.18 -4.60
N LEU A 89 11.91 7.58 -4.17
CA LEU A 89 11.37 8.91 -4.42
C LEU A 89 12.23 10.00 -3.77
N PHE A 90 12.63 9.82 -2.52
CA PHE A 90 13.55 10.72 -1.82
C PHE A 90 14.88 10.85 -2.59
N MET A 91 15.43 9.74 -3.06
CA MET A 91 16.66 9.74 -3.85
C MET A 91 16.50 10.43 -5.23
N VAL A 92 15.32 10.39 -5.84
CA VAL A 92 15.01 11.10 -7.09
C VAL A 92 14.87 12.61 -6.83
N ASP A 93 14.18 13.01 -5.76
CA ASP A 93 13.99 14.42 -5.37
C ASP A 93 15.32 15.13 -5.07
N GLN A 94 16.26 14.45 -4.41
CA GLN A 94 17.58 15.00 -4.07
C GLN A 94 18.53 15.17 -5.27
N ASP A 95 18.07 14.96 -6.51
CA ASP A 95 18.81 15.12 -7.77
C ASP A 95 20.28 14.66 -7.69
N MET A 96 20.51 13.42 -7.23
CA MET A 96 21.86 12.83 -7.13
C MET A 96 22.54 12.55 -8.50
N GLY A 97 22.23 13.33 -9.54
CA GLY A 97 23.21 13.77 -10.53
C GLY A 97 23.50 12.86 -11.72
N VAL A 98 22.71 11.81 -11.99
CA VAL A 98 22.89 10.99 -13.19
C VAL A 98 21.53 10.67 -13.79
N GLY A 99 21.18 11.26 -14.95
CA GLY A 99 19.85 11.10 -15.56
C GLY A 99 19.41 9.63 -15.77
N GLN A 100 20.35 8.74 -16.11
CA GLN A 100 20.08 7.29 -16.19
C GLN A 100 19.71 6.67 -14.84
N TYR A 101 20.26 7.18 -13.74
CA TYR A 101 19.95 6.72 -12.39
C TYR A 101 18.59 7.23 -11.91
N VAL A 102 18.15 8.41 -12.36
CA VAL A 102 16.79 8.92 -12.12
C VAL A 102 15.74 8.03 -12.80
N GLU A 103 15.93 7.72 -14.09
CA GLU A 103 14.98 6.85 -14.83
C GLU A 103 14.89 5.44 -14.24
N LEU A 104 16.02 4.83 -13.86
CA LEU A 104 16.02 3.52 -13.20
C LEU A 104 15.27 3.53 -11.86
N ARG A 105 15.41 4.60 -11.08
CA ARG A 105 14.68 4.75 -9.80
C ARG A 105 13.19 4.94 -10.03
N VAL A 106 12.79 5.75 -11.01
CA VAL A 106 11.37 5.88 -11.41
C VAL A 106 10.79 4.52 -11.79
N HIS A 107 11.49 3.75 -12.62
CA HIS A 107 11.01 2.42 -13.01
C HIS A 107 10.92 1.46 -11.82
N ALA A 108 11.89 1.52 -10.90
CA ALA A 108 11.86 0.72 -9.67
C ALA A 108 10.69 1.11 -8.74
N ILE A 109 10.36 2.42 -8.63
CA ILE A 109 9.17 2.90 -7.91
C ILE A 109 7.91 2.29 -8.49
N THR A 110 7.74 2.34 -9.82
CA THR A 110 6.59 1.75 -10.51
C THR A 110 6.49 0.25 -10.23
N LEU A 111 7.60 -0.49 -10.31
CA LEU A 111 7.58 -1.93 -10.07
C LEU A 111 7.20 -2.29 -8.62
N ASN A 112 7.81 -1.61 -7.64
CA ASN A 112 7.47 -1.80 -6.22
C ASN A 112 6.00 -1.49 -5.94
N THR A 113 5.49 -0.41 -6.53
CA THR A 113 4.09 -0.02 -6.47
C THR A 113 3.18 -1.14 -7.00
N VAL A 114 3.43 -1.67 -8.20
CA VAL A 114 2.62 -2.73 -8.80
C VAL A 114 2.59 -4.00 -7.93
N LEU A 115 3.74 -4.38 -7.35
CA LEU A 115 3.81 -5.53 -6.44
C LEU A 115 2.98 -5.29 -5.17
N ALA A 116 3.04 -4.09 -4.61
CA ALA A 116 2.22 -3.67 -3.47
C ALA A 116 0.71 -3.65 -3.80
N GLN A 117 0.32 -3.19 -4.99
CA GLN A 117 -1.08 -3.23 -5.45
C GLN A 117 -1.62 -4.66 -5.56
N GLY A 118 -0.83 -5.58 -6.13
CA GLY A 118 -1.19 -6.99 -6.20
C GLY A 118 -1.41 -7.62 -4.82
N ALA A 119 -0.58 -7.24 -3.85
CA ALA A 119 -0.75 -7.66 -2.46
C ALA A 119 -2.04 -7.09 -1.83
N ALA A 120 -2.36 -5.82 -2.08
CA ALA A 120 -3.58 -5.19 -1.58
C ALA A 120 -4.84 -5.90 -2.10
N HIS A 121 -4.92 -6.16 -3.40
CA HIS A 121 -6.05 -6.88 -4.01
C HIS A 121 -6.24 -8.28 -3.44
N PHE A 122 -5.14 -8.99 -3.17
CA PHE A 122 -5.21 -10.30 -2.53
C PHE A 122 -5.78 -10.22 -1.11
N ILE A 123 -5.31 -9.26 -0.31
CA ILE A 123 -5.78 -9.06 1.07
C ILE A 123 -7.26 -8.72 1.10
N ASP A 124 -7.69 -7.80 0.24
CA ASP A 124 -9.09 -7.38 0.12
C ASP A 124 -10.01 -8.58 -0.20
N SER A 125 -9.59 -9.43 -1.17
CA SER A 125 -10.33 -10.64 -1.53
C SER A 125 -10.46 -11.62 -0.36
N GLU A 126 -9.37 -11.91 0.34
CA GLU A 126 -9.36 -12.90 1.43
C GLU A 126 -10.18 -12.43 2.64
N LEU A 127 -10.10 -11.14 2.99
CA LEU A 127 -10.88 -10.58 4.10
C LEU A 127 -12.38 -10.50 3.76
N CYS A 128 -12.74 -10.22 2.50
CA CYS A 128 -14.13 -10.26 2.06
C CYS A 128 -14.73 -11.68 2.03
N GLU A 129 -13.93 -12.70 1.70
CA GLU A 129 -14.39 -14.10 1.72
C GLU A 129 -14.67 -14.60 3.15
N GLU A 130 -13.86 -14.19 4.14
CA GLU A 130 -14.10 -14.52 5.55
C GLU A 130 -15.41 -13.90 6.09
N GLU A 131 -15.78 -12.68 5.69
CA GLU A 131 -17.07 -12.07 6.09
C GLU A 131 -18.28 -12.84 5.51
N HIS A 132 -18.18 -13.37 4.29
CA HIS A 132 -19.26 -14.14 3.66
C HIS A 132 -19.47 -15.51 4.30
N GLU A 133 -18.41 -16.15 4.80
CA GLU A 133 -18.54 -17.41 5.53
C GLU A 133 -19.27 -17.21 6.87
N GLU A 134 -19.04 -16.12 7.59
CA GLU A 134 -19.74 -15.83 8.85
C GLU A 134 -21.24 -15.51 8.66
N GLU A 135 -21.61 -14.82 7.57
CA GLU A 135 -23.03 -14.54 7.25
C GLU A 135 -23.82 -15.80 6.86
N CYS A 136 -23.17 -16.77 6.22
CA CYS A 136 -23.82 -17.99 5.74
C CYS A 136 -24.33 -18.90 6.89
N TRP A 137 -23.68 -18.85 8.06
CA TRP A 137 -24.08 -19.62 9.25
C TRP A 137 -25.16 -18.97 10.10
N GLN A 138 -25.48 -17.68 9.88
CA GLN A 138 -26.54 -16.98 10.61
C GLN A 138 -27.94 -17.12 10.00
N ARG A 139 -28.07 -17.81 8.86
CA ARG A 139 -29.39 -18.11 8.29
C ARG A 139 -30.11 -19.17 9.14
N PRO A 140 -31.24 -18.84 9.79
CA PRO A 140 -32.02 -19.85 10.49
C PRO A 140 -32.47 -20.92 9.50
N ALA A 141 -32.37 -22.19 9.90
CA ALA A 141 -32.84 -23.31 9.10
C ALA A 141 -34.30 -23.07 8.66
N PRO A 142 -34.66 -23.36 7.39
CA PRO A 142 -36.04 -23.23 6.96
C PRO A 142 -36.94 -24.10 7.86
N PRO A 143 -38.12 -23.61 8.25
CA PRO A 143 -39.04 -24.40 9.07
C PRO A 143 -39.36 -25.71 8.35
N GLU A 144 -39.22 -26.83 9.06
CA GLU A 144 -39.70 -28.13 8.58
C GLU A 144 -41.21 -28.03 8.42
N GLU A 145 -41.69 -28.13 7.18
CA GLU A 145 -43.12 -28.22 6.88
C GLU A 145 -43.65 -29.58 7.38
N GLU A 146 -44.54 -29.55 8.38
CA GLU A 146 -45.36 -30.69 8.82
C GLU A 146 -46.47 -31.05 7.82
#